data_AF-A0A8S2M2H3-F1
#
_entry.id   AF-A0A8S2M2H3-F1
#
_cell.length_a   1.000
_cell.length_b   1.000
_cell.length_c   1.000
_cell.angle_alpha   90.00
_cell.angle_beta   90.00
_cell.angle_gamma   90.00
#
_symmetry.space_group_name_H-M   'P 1'
#
loop_
_entity.id
_entity.type
_entity.pdbx_description
1 polymer ?
#
loop_
_entity_poly.entity_id
_entity_poly.type
_entity_poly.pdbx_seq_one_letter_code
_entity_poly.pdbx_strand_id
1 'polypeptide(L)'
;MRPGQVVVLPRGAALALARSNSMRRRQAKDPTSNRDKRLCTKENCLTCCKKFTAFMFSRVGLFLVMIGYVALGGLLFRELEAGNEHDMRRIMHDELTLTLEKLWKGILDANPLPDKEKRRNFSIYATNELQLFENTVTRQVDKGFDGRTTNSEHDWNFFGAVLYAVTLISTIGYGNITTKTTQGKIATVLYSAFGVPLMMLFVANMGSTMAKLFAFVFSRITMIFCCRMTNKKKRTLALKNRQKLMEKNNHS
;
A
#
# COMPACT_ATOMS: atom_id res chain seq x y z
N MET A 1 -50.15 67.87 -13.85
CA MET A 1 -50.56 68.52 -12.58
C MET A 1 -51.34 67.47 -11.77
N ARG A 2 -50.80 67.11 -10.57
CA ARG A 2 -51.38 66.54 -9.32
C ARG A 2 -52.66 65.64 -9.34
N PRO A 3 -52.88 64.78 -8.31
CA PRO A 3 -52.05 63.72 -7.71
C PRO A 3 -52.89 62.43 -7.41
N GLY A 4 -52.30 61.43 -6.73
CA GLY A 4 -52.87 60.07 -6.58
C GLY A 4 -53.77 59.76 -5.38
N GLN A 5 -54.05 58.46 -5.22
CA GLN A 5 -54.57 57.86 -3.99
C GLN A 5 -54.08 56.40 -3.85
N VAL A 6 -53.35 56.15 -2.77
CA VAL A 6 -52.87 54.83 -2.31
C VAL A 6 -53.82 54.36 -1.22
N VAL A 7 -54.44 53.19 -1.41
CA VAL A 7 -55.31 52.57 -0.40
C VAL A 7 -54.48 51.61 0.46
N VAL A 8 -54.43 51.89 1.75
CA VAL A 8 -53.77 51.11 2.81
C VAL A 8 -54.75 50.04 3.33
N LEU A 9 -54.35 48.77 3.30
CA LEU A 9 -55.08 47.66 3.97
C LEU A 9 -54.42 47.33 5.32
N PRO A 10 -55.17 47.19 6.42
CA PRO A 10 -54.63 46.99 7.76
C PRO A 10 -54.24 45.53 8.05
N ARG A 11 -53.19 45.39 8.89
CA ARG A 11 -52.66 44.14 9.44
C ARG A 11 -53.65 43.52 10.43
N GLY A 12 -54.37 42.47 10.02
CA GLY A 12 -55.29 41.76 10.92
C GLY A 12 -55.93 40.45 10.43
N ALA A 13 -55.78 40.07 9.15
CA ALA A 13 -56.51 38.91 8.58
C ALA A 13 -55.68 37.62 8.47
N ALA A 14 -54.60 37.48 9.24
CA ALA A 14 -53.65 36.36 9.15
C ALA A 14 -53.95 35.18 10.10
N LEU A 15 -55.12 35.12 10.75
CA LEU A 15 -55.31 34.18 11.89
C LEU A 15 -56.67 33.46 11.97
N ALA A 16 -57.40 33.27 10.87
CA ALA A 16 -58.75 32.69 10.95
C ALA A 16 -59.07 31.47 10.04
N LEU A 17 -58.13 30.94 9.25
CA LEU A 17 -58.42 29.81 8.33
C LEU A 17 -57.49 28.61 8.48
N ALA A 18 -57.07 28.33 9.71
CA ALA A 18 -56.37 27.11 10.08
C ALA A 18 -57.10 26.39 11.21
N ARG A 19 -58.31 25.85 10.96
CA ARG A 19 -58.89 24.76 11.75
C ARG A 19 -60.24 24.32 11.17
N SER A 20 -60.23 23.23 10.42
CA SER A 20 -61.22 22.14 10.48
C SER A 20 -61.20 21.41 9.15
N ASN A 21 -60.59 20.22 9.15
CA ASN A 21 -61.05 19.01 8.45
C ASN A 21 -59.90 18.00 8.41
N SER A 22 -59.57 17.50 9.61
CA SER A 22 -58.92 16.21 9.73
C SER A 22 -59.96 15.10 9.51
N MET A 23 -59.50 14.01 8.88
CA MET A 23 -60.14 12.69 8.81
C MET A 23 -61.23 12.43 7.76
N ARG A 24 -60.81 11.93 6.58
CA ARG A 24 -61.34 10.69 5.99
C ARG A 24 -60.27 9.93 5.21
N ARG A 25 -60.31 8.62 5.34
CA ARG A 25 -59.29 7.60 5.03
C ARG A 25 -59.26 7.16 3.55
N ARG A 26 -58.03 6.84 3.07
CA ARG A 26 -57.52 5.64 2.33
C ARG A 26 -58.26 5.03 1.11
N GLN A 27 -57.42 4.58 0.16
CA GLN A 27 -57.57 3.56 -0.93
C GLN A 27 -58.25 4.04 -2.24
N ALA A 28 -57.83 3.73 -3.48
CA ALA A 28 -56.80 2.83 -4.02
C ALA A 28 -56.54 3.09 -5.53
N LYS A 29 -55.34 2.65 -5.99
CA LYS A 29 -55.01 2.03 -7.30
C LYS A 29 -55.06 2.88 -8.59
N ASP A 30 -53.89 3.29 -9.07
CA ASP A 30 -53.63 3.75 -10.45
C ASP A 30 -52.79 2.69 -11.19
N PRO A 31 -53.14 2.26 -12.42
CA PRO A 31 -52.55 1.09 -13.06
C PRO A 31 -51.37 1.47 -13.97
N THR A 32 -50.16 1.07 -13.59
CA THR A 32 -49.02 0.97 -14.52
C THR A 32 -48.88 -0.48 -14.98
N SER A 33 -49.13 -0.76 -16.26
CA SER A 33 -48.54 -1.92 -16.94
C SER A 33 -48.86 -1.84 -18.43
N ASN A 34 -47.85 -1.58 -19.27
CA ASN A 34 -47.47 -2.47 -20.39
C ASN A 34 -46.58 -1.81 -21.48
N ARG A 35 -46.04 -0.59 -21.30
CA ARG A 35 -45.19 0.06 -22.33
C ARG A 35 -43.69 0.21 -22.01
N ASP A 36 -43.22 -0.20 -20.83
CA ASP A 36 -41.81 -0.03 -20.42
C ASP A 36 -41.03 -1.35 -20.30
N LYS A 37 -41.14 -2.25 -21.30
CA LYS A 37 -40.45 -3.56 -21.27
C LYS A 37 -39.46 -3.84 -22.40
N ARG A 38 -39.03 -2.86 -23.20
CA ARG A 38 -38.05 -3.12 -24.29
C ARG A 38 -36.81 -2.23 -24.38
N LEU A 39 -36.52 -1.37 -23.40
CA LEU A 39 -35.28 -0.57 -23.36
C LEU A 39 -34.34 -0.89 -22.19
N CYS A 40 -34.56 -1.99 -21.48
CA CYS A 40 -33.78 -2.33 -20.29
C CYS A 40 -32.77 -3.45 -20.55
N THR A 41 -31.58 -3.11 -21.05
CA THR A 41 -30.37 -3.96 -20.87
C THR A 41 -29.03 -3.20 -20.90
N LYS A 42 -28.99 -1.92 -21.31
CA LYS A 42 -27.73 -1.13 -21.35
C LYS A 42 -27.55 -0.09 -20.23
N GLU A 43 -28.62 0.47 -19.67
CA GLU A 43 -28.49 1.56 -18.68
C GLU A 43 -27.96 1.11 -17.30
N ASN A 44 -28.22 -0.13 -16.88
CA ASN A 44 -27.80 -0.62 -15.56
C ASN A 44 -26.27 -0.83 -15.44
N CYS A 45 -25.59 -1.08 -16.56
CA CYS A 45 -24.13 -1.21 -16.59
C CYS A 45 -23.44 0.16 -16.44
N LEU A 46 -24.01 1.20 -17.08
CA LEU A 46 -23.47 2.56 -17.02
C LEU A 46 -23.67 3.19 -15.63
N THR A 47 -24.80 2.93 -14.96
CA THR A 47 -25.03 3.42 -13.59
C THR A 47 -24.14 2.68 -12.57
N CYS A 48 -23.87 1.39 -12.79
CA CYS A 48 -22.91 0.61 -11.99
C CYS A 48 -21.48 1.14 -12.16
N CYS A 49 -21.04 1.37 -13.41
CA CYS A 49 -19.75 2.00 -13.70
C CYS A 49 -19.63 3.39 -13.10
N LYS A 50 -20.71 4.19 -13.04
CA LYS A 50 -20.68 5.55 -12.46
C LYS A 50 -20.55 5.54 -10.94
N LYS A 51 -21.19 4.58 -10.25
CA LYS A 51 -21.02 4.37 -8.80
C LYS A 51 -19.68 3.73 -8.46
N PHE A 52 -19.23 2.77 -9.26
CA PHE A 52 -17.92 2.13 -9.12
C PHE A 52 -16.79 3.12 -9.37
N THR A 53 -16.83 3.92 -10.44
CA THR A 53 -15.83 4.98 -10.68
C THR A 53 -15.84 6.06 -9.60
N ALA A 54 -17.02 6.45 -9.08
CA ALA A 54 -17.11 7.36 -7.93
C ALA A 54 -16.50 6.76 -6.64
N PHE A 55 -16.66 5.45 -6.42
CA PHE A 55 -16.03 4.73 -5.33
C PHE A 55 -14.52 4.60 -5.53
N MET A 56 -14.06 4.24 -6.73
CA MET A 56 -12.64 4.14 -7.13
C MET A 56 -11.93 5.50 -7.03
N PHE A 57 -12.62 6.62 -7.29
CA PHE A 57 -12.12 7.99 -7.08
C PHE A 57 -12.29 8.51 -5.65
N SER A 58 -12.96 7.77 -4.77
CA SER A 58 -12.94 8.08 -3.35
C SER A 58 -11.55 7.80 -2.79
N ARG A 59 -11.10 8.59 -1.80
CA ARG A 59 -9.75 8.44 -1.22
C ARG A 59 -9.50 7.03 -0.65
N VAL A 60 -10.57 6.36 -0.22
CA VAL A 60 -10.55 5.00 0.31
C VAL A 60 -10.50 3.96 -0.83
N GLY A 61 -11.21 4.20 -1.94
CA GLY A 61 -11.20 3.31 -3.09
C GLY A 61 -9.82 3.16 -3.70
N LEU A 62 -9.10 4.27 -3.93
CA LEU A 62 -7.71 4.22 -4.42
C LEU A 62 -6.79 3.40 -3.50
N PHE A 63 -6.98 3.49 -2.19
CA PHE A 63 -6.19 2.73 -1.21
C PHE A 63 -6.48 1.22 -1.30
N LEU A 64 -7.75 0.83 -1.38
CA LEU A 64 -8.15 -0.57 -1.54
C LEU A 64 -7.68 -1.17 -2.87
N VAL A 65 -7.78 -0.40 -3.96
CA VAL A 65 -7.28 -0.81 -5.28
C VAL A 65 -5.78 -1.04 -5.24
N MET A 66 -5.04 -0.14 -4.58
CA MET A 66 -3.59 -0.27 -4.46
C MET A 66 -3.18 -1.51 -3.66
N ILE A 67 -3.84 -1.77 -2.53
CA ILE A 67 -3.62 -2.99 -1.75
C ILE A 67 -3.93 -4.24 -2.57
N GLY A 68 -5.06 -4.25 -3.26
CA GLY A 68 -5.45 -5.37 -4.12
C GLY A 68 -4.44 -5.60 -5.25
N TYR A 69 -3.94 -4.53 -5.87
CA TYR A 69 -2.93 -4.59 -6.92
C TYR A 69 -1.62 -5.19 -6.42
N VAL A 70 -1.15 -4.73 -5.26
CA VAL A 70 0.07 -5.26 -4.61
C VAL A 70 -0.09 -6.72 -4.21
N ALA A 71 -1.23 -7.10 -3.63
CA ALA A 71 -1.52 -8.48 -3.27
C ALA A 71 -1.57 -9.39 -4.51
N LEU A 72 -2.18 -8.93 -5.60
CA LEU A 72 -2.19 -9.62 -6.88
C LEU A 72 -0.77 -9.81 -7.43
N GLY A 73 0.06 -8.77 -7.38
CA GLY A 73 1.47 -8.86 -7.76
C GLY A 73 2.24 -9.89 -6.92
N GLY A 74 2.03 -9.89 -5.60
CA GLY A 74 2.64 -10.86 -4.69
C GLY A 74 2.26 -12.30 -5.01
N LEU A 75 0.99 -12.57 -5.33
CA LEU A 75 0.56 -13.90 -5.78
C LEU A 75 1.17 -14.27 -7.14
N LEU A 76 1.14 -13.34 -8.09
CA LEU A 76 1.67 -13.54 -9.44
C LEU A 76 3.16 -13.91 -9.42
N PHE A 77 4.00 -13.12 -8.77
CA PHE A 77 5.44 -13.35 -8.79
C PHE A 77 5.85 -14.57 -7.95
N ARG A 78 5.13 -14.85 -6.86
CA ARG A 78 5.33 -16.08 -6.10
C ARG A 78 5.09 -17.32 -6.96
N GLU A 79 3.98 -17.39 -7.69
CA GLU A 79 3.69 -18.54 -8.54
C GLU A 79 4.70 -18.71 -9.68
N LEU A 80 5.19 -17.59 -10.25
CA LEU A 80 6.13 -17.62 -11.36
C LEU A 80 7.57 -18.00 -10.95
N GLU A 81 8.01 -17.63 -9.75
CA GLU A 81 9.42 -17.76 -9.36
C GLU A 81 9.67 -18.76 -8.23
N ALA A 82 8.69 -19.07 -7.37
CA ALA A 82 8.92 -19.95 -6.22
C ALA A 82 9.39 -21.35 -6.66
N GLY A 83 8.80 -21.92 -7.72
CA GLY A 83 9.23 -23.21 -8.26
C GLY A 83 10.70 -23.19 -8.71
N ASN A 84 11.08 -22.17 -9.47
CA ASN A 84 12.45 -22.01 -9.97
C ASN A 84 13.48 -21.79 -8.85
N GLU A 85 13.15 -21.02 -7.82
CA GLU A 85 14.01 -20.85 -6.63
C GLU A 85 14.22 -22.18 -5.91
N HIS A 86 13.15 -22.95 -5.68
CA HIS A 86 13.22 -24.25 -5.02
C HIS A 86 14.09 -25.24 -5.81
N ASP A 87 13.92 -25.30 -7.14
CA ASP A 87 14.70 -26.20 -7.99
C ASP A 87 16.19 -25.83 -8.01
N MET A 88 16.51 -24.54 -8.14
CA MET A 88 17.90 -24.07 -8.11
C MET A 88 18.58 -24.41 -6.77
N ARG A 89 17.91 -24.14 -5.64
CA ARG A 89 18.45 -24.45 -4.31
C ARG A 89 18.63 -25.95 -4.09
N ARG A 90 17.68 -26.78 -4.54
CA ARG A 90 17.79 -28.25 -4.44
C ARG A 90 18.95 -28.79 -5.26
N ILE A 91 19.03 -28.41 -6.54
CA ILE A 91 20.11 -28.86 -7.43
C ILE A 91 21.48 -28.49 -6.85
N MET A 92 21.62 -27.26 -6.34
CA MET A 92 22.88 -26.80 -5.76
C MET A 92 23.24 -27.50 -4.46
N HIS A 93 22.24 -27.77 -3.62
CA HIS A 93 22.46 -28.53 -2.39
C HIS A 93 22.88 -29.98 -2.69
N ASP A 94 22.18 -30.64 -3.61
CA ASP A 94 22.46 -32.02 -3.98
C ASP A 94 23.86 -32.14 -4.58
N GLU A 95 24.24 -31.26 -5.52
CA GLU A 95 25.58 -31.23 -6.11
C GLU A 95 26.67 -31.04 -5.03
N LEU A 96 26.47 -30.09 -4.10
CA LEU A 96 27.42 -29.87 -3.01
C LEU A 96 27.58 -31.11 -2.13
N THR A 97 26.48 -31.74 -1.73
CA THR A 97 26.53 -32.95 -0.89
C THR A 97 27.22 -34.11 -1.60
N LEU A 98 26.99 -34.28 -2.90
CA LEU A 98 27.64 -35.29 -3.72
C LEU A 98 29.15 -35.04 -3.82
N THR A 99 29.58 -33.81 -4.09
CA THR A 99 31.00 -33.45 -4.13
C THR A 99 31.66 -33.70 -2.76
N LEU A 100 31.00 -33.32 -1.67
CA LEU A 100 31.49 -33.57 -0.31
C LEU A 100 31.63 -35.06 -0.02
N GLU A 101 30.67 -35.89 -0.43
CA GLU A 101 30.74 -37.35 -0.26
C GLU A 101 31.89 -37.97 -1.06
N LYS A 102 32.09 -37.53 -2.30
CA LYS A 102 33.21 -37.96 -3.15
C LYS A 102 34.56 -37.58 -2.56
N LEU A 103 34.70 -36.36 -2.05
CA LEU A 103 35.92 -35.90 -1.40
C LEU A 103 36.17 -36.67 -0.11
N TRP A 104 35.14 -36.89 0.70
CA TRP A 104 35.25 -37.66 1.94
C TRP A 104 35.71 -39.11 1.70
N LYS A 105 35.13 -39.79 0.71
CA LYS A 105 35.59 -41.13 0.28
C LYS A 105 37.05 -41.09 -0.17
N GLY A 106 37.43 -40.11 -0.99
CA GLY A 106 38.82 -39.93 -1.42
C GLY A 106 39.79 -39.70 -0.25
N ILE A 107 39.38 -38.98 0.78
CA ILE A 107 40.17 -38.80 2.01
C ILE A 107 40.34 -40.14 2.72
N LEU A 108 39.26 -40.89 2.93
CA LEU A 108 39.31 -42.18 3.61
C LEU A 108 40.23 -43.18 2.89
N ASP A 109 40.23 -43.18 1.56
CA ASP A 109 41.10 -44.05 0.75
C ASP A 109 42.59 -43.64 0.82
N ALA A 110 42.87 -42.36 1.08
CA ALA A 110 44.22 -41.79 1.18
C ALA A 110 44.79 -41.74 2.61
N ASN A 111 43.92 -41.65 3.63
CA ASN A 111 44.26 -41.45 5.04
C ASN A 111 45.06 -42.60 5.72
N PRO A 112 44.92 -43.89 5.36
CA PRO A 112 45.65 -44.93 6.09
C PRO A 112 47.17 -44.96 5.85
N LEU A 113 47.77 -44.07 5.04
CA LEU A 113 49.16 -44.24 4.58
C LEU A 113 50.09 -43.02 4.79
N PRO A 114 51.34 -43.25 5.29
CA PRO A 114 52.39 -42.23 5.33
C PRO A 114 52.94 -41.88 3.94
N ASP A 115 52.43 -42.51 2.89
CA ASP A 115 52.88 -42.41 1.51
C ASP A 115 52.60 -41.03 0.88
N LYS A 116 53.67 -40.40 0.35
CA LYS A 116 53.60 -39.12 -0.35
C LYS A 116 52.88 -39.24 -1.69
N GLU A 117 52.94 -40.39 -2.35
CA GLU A 117 52.36 -40.58 -3.68
C GLU A 117 50.83 -40.60 -3.63
N LYS A 118 50.23 -41.36 -2.70
CA LYS A 118 48.77 -41.35 -2.51
C LYS A 118 48.23 -39.97 -2.13
N ARG A 119 48.95 -39.21 -1.31
CA ARG A 119 48.58 -37.82 -1.00
C ARG A 119 48.54 -36.95 -2.26
N ARG A 120 49.54 -37.07 -3.13
CA ARG A 120 49.58 -36.35 -4.42
C ARG A 120 48.40 -36.76 -5.32
N ASN A 121 48.12 -38.06 -5.41
CA ASN A 121 47.03 -38.57 -6.24
C ASN A 121 45.66 -38.07 -5.73
N PHE A 122 45.46 -38.05 -4.40
CA PHE A 122 44.28 -37.43 -3.81
C PHE A 122 44.20 -35.93 -4.08
N SER A 123 45.31 -35.19 -3.97
CA SER A 123 45.31 -33.76 -4.29
C SER A 123 44.87 -33.49 -5.73
N ILE A 124 45.33 -34.29 -6.70
CA ILE A 124 44.91 -34.19 -8.10
C ILE A 124 43.42 -34.51 -8.25
N TYR A 125 42.95 -35.60 -7.64
CA TYR A 125 41.53 -36.00 -7.65
C TYR A 125 40.62 -34.91 -7.05
N ALA A 126 40.96 -34.42 -5.85
CA ALA A 126 40.21 -33.39 -5.17
C ALA A 126 40.15 -32.09 -5.98
N THR A 127 41.26 -31.71 -6.63
CA THR A 127 41.29 -30.54 -7.51
C THR A 127 40.34 -30.70 -8.69
N ASN A 128 40.29 -31.88 -9.32
CA ASN A 128 39.38 -32.14 -10.43
C ASN A 128 37.90 -32.10 -9.99
N GLU A 129 37.56 -32.72 -8.86
CA GLU A 129 36.18 -32.68 -8.34
C GLU A 129 35.75 -31.26 -7.94
N LEU A 130 36.66 -30.48 -7.35
CA LEU A 130 36.40 -29.08 -7.02
C LEU A 130 36.24 -28.21 -8.27
N GLN A 131 37.03 -28.43 -9.32
CA GLN A 131 36.86 -27.73 -10.60
C GLN A 131 35.53 -28.05 -11.26
N LEU A 132 35.07 -29.30 -11.20
CA LEU A 132 33.74 -29.68 -11.70
C LEU A 132 32.63 -28.97 -10.92
N PHE A 133 32.74 -28.95 -9.60
CA PHE A 133 31.79 -28.23 -8.74
C PHE A 133 31.79 -26.73 -9.03
N GLU A 134 32.97 -26.10 -9.16
CA GLU A 134 33.14 -24.69 -9.50
C GLU A 134 32.46 -24.35 -10.84
N ASN A 135 32.64 -25.20 -11.86
CA ASN A 135 31.97 -25.04 -13.16
C ASN A 135 30.44 -25.14 -13.03
N THR A 136 29.94 -26.08 -12.22
CA THR A 136 28.50 -26.20 -11.94
C THR A 136 27.96 -24.97 -11.22
N VAL A 137 28.65 -24.49 -10.19
CA VAL A 137 28.29 -23.27 -9.44
C VAL A 137 28.25 -22.08 -10.38
N THR A 138 29.30 -21.86 -11.18
CA THR A 138 29.39 -20.73 -12.12
C THR A 138 28.22 -20.73 -13.10
N ARG A 139 27.89 -21.89 -13.68
CA ARG A 139 26.73 -22.04 -14.57
C ARG A 139 25.40 -21.75 -13.89
N GLN A 140 25.26 -22.06 -12.61
CA GLN A 140 24.02 -21.80 -11.86
C GLN A 140 23.94 -20.33 -11.41
N VAL A 141 25.08 -19.71 -11.08
CA VAL A 141 25.17 -18.26 -10.82
C VAL A 141 24.76 -17.47 -12.06
N ASP A 142 25.19 -17.88 -13.26
CA ASP A 142 24.75 -17.27 -14.52
C ASP A 142 23.22 -17.35 -14.74
N LYS A 143 22.58 -18.39 -14.19
CA LYS A 143 21.11 -18.54 -14.20
C LYS A 143 20.42 -17.76 -13.08
N GLY A 144 21.17 -17.18 -12.15
CA GLY A 144 20.67 -16.35 -11.07
C GLY A 144 20.66 -17.00 -9.69
N PHE A 145 21.41 -18.08 -9.47
CA PHE A 145 21.63 -18.64 -8.13
C PHE A 145 22.39 -17.64 -7.24
N ASP A 146 21.91 -17.42 -6.02
CA ASP A 146 22.40 -16.39 -5.09
C ASP A 146 23.39 -16.93 -4.04
N GLY A 147 23.78 -18.21 -4.13
CA GLY A 147 24.73 -18.82 -3.20
C GLY A 147 24.11 -19.26 -1.87
N ARG A 148 22.81 -19.05 -1.65
CA ARG A 148 22.13 -19.42 -0.41
C ARG A 148 21.59 -20.85 -0.47
N THR A 149 21.91 -21.65 0.54
CA THR A 149 21.51 -23.07 0.65
C THR A 149 20.51 -23.29 1.81
N THR A 150 20.33 -24.56 2.20
CA THR A 150 19.17 -25.18 2.88
C THR A 150 18.62 -24.55 4.16
N ASN A 151 19.37 -23.68 4.84
CA ASN A 151 18.91 -23.04 6.08
C ASN A 151 18.42 -21.59 5.91
N SER A 152 18.37 -21.10 4.67
CA SER A 152 17.94 -19.73 4.38
C SER A 152 16.43 -19.68 4.15
N GLU A 153 15.74 -18.67 4.68
CA GLU A 153 14.36 -18.41 4.27
C GLU A 153 14.26 -18.27 2.73
N HIS A 154 13.12 -18.65 2.17
CA HIS A 154 12.86 -18.51 0.74
C HIS A 154 12.56 -17.05 0.43
N ASP A 155 13.25 -16.50 -0.56
CA ASP A 155 13.10 -15.11 -0.97
C ASP A 155 11.73 -14.90 -1.65
N TRP A 156 11.23 -15.91 -2.38
CA TRP A 156 9.90 -15.91 -3.00
C TRP A 156 8.79 -16.45 -2.10
N ASN A 157 8.83 -16.13 -0.80
CA ASN A 157 7.66 -16.27 0.07
C ASN A 157 6.62 -15.17 -0.24
N PHE A 158 5.39 -15.27 0.29
CA PHE A 158 4.32 -14.31 -0.01
C PHE A 158 4.71 -12.85 0.31
N PHE A 159 5.36 -12.61 1.45
CA PHE A 159 5.78 -11.27 1.85
C PHE A 159 6.95 -10.76 1.02
N GLY A 160 7.91 -11.61 0.66
CA GLY A 160 9.02 -11.31 -0.23
C GLY A 160 8.53 -10.94 -1.64
N ALA A 161 7.56 -11.70 -2.17
CA ALA A 161 6.93 -11.39 -3.45
C ALA A 161 6.11 -10.09 -3.42
N VAL A 162 5.40 -9.82 -2.32
CA VAL A 162 4.70 -8.54 -2.10
C VAL A 162 5.71 -7.38 -2.04
N LEU A 163 6.81 -7.54 -1.30
CA LEU A 163 7.88 -6.54 -1.21
C LEU A 163 8.49 -6.27 -2.58
N TYR A 164 8.76 -7.32 -3.36
CA TYR A 164 9.20 -7.19 -4.75
C TYR A 164 8.20 -6.38 -5.59
N ALA A 165 6.90 -6.72 -5.51
CA ALA A 165 5.86 -6.00 -6.23
C ALA A 165 5.76 -4.50 -5.84
N VAL A 166 5.88 -4.19 -4.54
CA VAL A 166 5.89 -2.80 -4.04
C VAL A 166 7.10 -2.03 -4.52
N THR A 167 8.30 -2.62 -4.41
CA THR A 167 9.56 -1.97 -4.80
C THR A 167 9.66 -1.74 -6.31
N LEU A 168 9.01 -2.60 -7.09
CA LEU A 168 8.89 -2.48 -8.54
C LEU A 168 8.01 -1.29 -8.95
N ILE A 169 6.80 -1.17 -8.38
CA ILE A 169 5.87 -0.07 -8.72
C ILE A 169 6.26 1.27 -8.12
N SER A 170 6.98 1.25 -6.99
CA SER A 170 7.55 2.45 -6.37
C SER A 170 8.84 2.91 -7.05
N THR A 171 9.34 2.17 -8.04
CA THR A 171 10.59 2.46 -8.76
C THR A 171 11.84 2.52 -7.86
N ILE A 172 11.76 1.94 -6.65
CA ILE A 172 12.91 1.83 -5.73
C ILE A 172 13.89 0.78 -6.25
N GLY A 173 13.38 -0.42 -6.56
CA GLY A 173 14.16 -1.50 -7.19
C GLY A 173 15.43 -1.92 -6.44
N TYR A 174 15.33 -2.43 -5.21
CA TYR A 174 16.50 -2.83 -4.40
C TYR A 174 17.43 -3.85 -5.08
N GLY A 175 16.93 -4.68 -5.99
CA GLY A 175 17.72 -5.67 -6.73
C GLY A 175 18.12 -6.91 -5.94
N ASN A 176 17.87 -6.98 -4.62
CA ASN A 176 18.17 -8.17 -3.80
C ASN A 176 17.31 -9.38 -4.20
N ILE A 177 16.04 -9.17 -4.53
CA ILE A 177 15.13 -10.20 -5.06
C ILE A 177 14.76 -9.79 -6.48
N THR A 178 14.99 -10.68 -7.45
CA THR A 178 14.77 -10.40 -8.88
C THR A 178 14.23 -11.63 -9.59
N THR A 179 13.34 -11.42 -10.55
CA THR A 179 12.77 -12.49 -11.38
C THR A 179 13.87 -13.09 -12.26
N LYS A 180 14.09 -14.40 -12.14
CA LYS A 180 15.11 -15.12 -12.91
C LYS A 180 14.50 -15.76 -14.15
N THR A 181 13.23 -16.17 -14.07
CA THR A 181 12.53 -16.80 -15.17
C THR A 181 12.18 -15.81 -16.29
N THR A 182 12.13 -16.30 -17.52
CA THR A 182 11.71 -15.48 -18.67
C THR A 182 10.27 -14.98 -18.51
N GLN A 183 9.39 -15.81 -17.97
CA GLN A 183 7.98 -15.44 -17.72
C GLN A 183 7.88 -14.37 -16.62
N GLY A 184 8.63 -14.52 -15.53
CA GLY A 184 8.73 -13.53 -14.47
C GLY A 184 9.22 -12.18 -14.98
N LYS A 185 10.25 -12.15 -15.84
CA LYS A 185 10.75 -10.92 -16.46
C LYS A 185 9.69 -10.21 -17.32
N ILE A 186 8.95 -10.95 -18.13
CA ILE A 186 7.86 -10.39 -18.94
C ILE A 186 6.75 -9.84 -18.02
N ALA A 187 6.37 -10.60 -17.00
CA ALA A 187 5.39 -10.18 -16.01
C ALA A 187 5.82 -8.90 -15.26
N THR A 188 7.11 -8.78 -14.90
CA THR A 188 7.70 -7.57 -14.31
C THR A 188 7.48 -6.34 -15.19
N VAL A 189 7.77 -6.44 -16.49
CA VAL A 189 7.60 -5.33 -17.43
C VAL A 189 6.14 -4.93 -17.55
N LEU A 190 5.24 -5.90 -17.76
CA LEU A 190 3.80 -5.61 -17.88
C LEU A 190 3.22 -5.03 -16.58
N TYR A 191 3.58 -5.60 -15.43
CA TYR A 191 3.10 -5.16 -14.12
C TYR A 191 3.60 -3.76 -13.76
N SER A 192 4.86 -3.42 -14.09
CA SER A 192 5.41 -2.08 -13.86
C SER A 192 4.78 -1.02 -14.77
N ALA A 193 4.45 -1.35 -16.02
CA ALA A 193 3.82 -0.42 -16.96
C ALA A 193 2.49 0.15 -16.44
N PHE A 194 1.67 -0.68 -15.79
CA PHE A 194 0.41 -0.23 -15.17
C PHE A 194 0.57 0.21 -13.71
N GLY A 195 1.50 -0.41 -12.99
CA GLY A 195 1.71 -0.16 -11.56
C GLY A 195 2.33 1.20 -11.27
N VAL A 196 3.29 1.67 -12.09
CA VAL A 196 3.96 2.96 -11.87
C VAL A 196 2.98 4.15 -12.00
N PRO A 197 2.14 4.25 -13.05
CA PRO A 197 1.11 5.30 -13.11
C PRO A 197 0.11 5.23 -11.94
N LEU A 198 -0.29 4.03 -11.54
CA LEU A 198 -1.19 3.83 -10.39
C LEU A 198 -0.54 4.30 -9.08
N MET A 199 0.74 3.99 -8.87
CA MET A 199 1.51 4.44 -7.71
C MET A 199 1.66 5.97 -7.68
N MET A 200 1.92 6.60 -8.82
CA MET A 200 1.98 8.06 -8.93
C MET A 200 0.65 8.72 -8.52
N LEU A 201 -0.48 8.18 -9.02
CA LEU A 201 -1.81 8.66 -8.63
C LEU A 201 -2.08 8.46 -7.13
N PHE A 202 -1.68 7.32 -6.59
CA PHE A 202 -1.81 7.00 -5.17
C PHE A 202 -1.04 8.00 -4.30
N VAL A 203 0.24 8.23 -4.61
CA VAL A 203 1.10 9.16 -3.86
C VAL A 203 0.58 10.60 -3.93
N ALA A 204 0.11 11.06 -5.10
CA ALA A 204 -0.46 12.40 -5.24
C ALA A 204 -1.69 12.62 -4.33
N ASN A 205 -2.60 11.65 -4.28
CA ASN A 205 -3.79 11.72 -3.45
C ASN A 205 -3.47 11.59 -1.95
N MET A 206 -2.55 10.68 -1.60
CA MET A 206 -2.05 10.54 -0.23
C MET A 206 -1.35 11.81 0.23
N GLY A 207 -0.52 12.43 -0.61
CA GLY A 207 0.17 13.69 -0.32
C GLY A 207 -0.79 14.83 0.03
N SER A 208 -1.91 14.99 -0.71
CA SER A 208 -2.93 16.00 -0.37
C SER A 208 -3.58 15.75 0.99
N THR A 209 -3.82 14.48 1.34
CA THR A 209 -4.42 14.10 2.61
C THR A 209 -3.44 14.31 3.77
N MET A 210 -2.17 13.93 3.57
CA MET A 210 -1.10 14.09 4.54
C MET A 210 -0.78 15.57 4.79
N ALA A 211 -0.77 16.41 3.75
CA ALA A 211 -0.58 17.85 3.89
C ALA A 211 -1.71 18.50 4.71
N LYS A 212 -2.97 18.11 4.51
CA LYS A 212 -4.10 18.58 5.32
C LYS A 212 -4.00 18.12 6.78
N LEU A 213 -3.57 16.87 6.98
CA LEU A 213 -3.33 16.33 8.32
C LEU A 213 -2.21 17.11 9.02
N PHE A 214 -1.10 17.36 8.34
CA PHE A 214 -0.02 18.18 8.89
C PHE A 214 -0.48 19.60 9.18
N ALA A 215 -1.15 20.28 8.26
CA ALA A 215 -1.68 21.61 8.49
C ALA A 215 -2.63 21.64 9.71
N PHE A 216 -3.49 20.63 9.87
CA PHE A 216 -4.35 20.48 11.03
C PHE A 216 -3.54 20.30 12.32
N VAL A 217 -2.57 19.37 12.34
CA VAL A 217 -1.72 19.09 13.50
C VAL A 217 -0.90 20.33 13.88
N PHE A 218 -0.24 20.97 12.91
CA PHE A 218 0.48 22.23 13.11
C PHE A 218 -0.44 23.32 13.64
N SER A 219 -1.60 23.55 13.02
CA SER A 219 -2.57 24.54 13.49
C SER A 219 -3.03 24.27 14.93
N ARG A 220 -3.25 23.00 15.31
CA ARG A 220 -3.61 22.62 16.68
C ARG A 220 -2.47 22.86 17.66
N ILE A 221 -1.24 22.50 17.30
CA ILE A 221 -0.05 22.77 18.12
C ILE A 221 0.15 24.27 18.30
N THR A 222 0.09 25.06 17.23
CA THR A 222 0.23 26.52 17.29
C THR A 222 -0.92 27.16 18.05
N MET A 223 -2.16 26.67 17.92
CA MET A 223 -3.31 27.15 18.70
C MET A 223 -3.10 26.89 20.18
N ILE A 224 -2.70 25.67 20.58
CA ILE A 224 -2.42 25.34 21.98
C ILE A 224 -1.30 26.23 22.53
N PHE A 225 -0.24 26.45 21.74
CA PHE A 225 0.87 27.31 22.13
C PHE A 225 0.45 28.78 22.25
N CYS A 226 -0.27 29.32 21.26
CA CYS A 226 -0.80 30.68 21.28
C CYS A 226 -1.79 30.92 22.41
N CYS A 227 -2.73 29.99 22.67
CA CYS A 227 -3.66 30.06 23.79
C CYS A 227 -2.93 29.98 25.14
N ARG A 228 -1.89 29.15 25.28
CA ARG A 228 -1.05 29.12 26.50
C ARG A 228 -0.29 30.42 26.70
N MET A 229 0.23 31.03 25.64
CA MET A 229 0.99 32.29 25.69
C MET A 229 0.10 33.50 26.02
N THR A 230 -1.08 33.61 25.42
CA THR A 230 -2.05 34.67 25.72
C THR A 230 -2.62 34.56 27.13
N ASN A 231 -2.91 33.34 27.61
CA ASN A 231 -3.35 33.16 29.00
C ASN A 231 -2.26 33.53 30.02
N LYS A 232 -0.98 33.25 29.74
CA LYS A 232 0.13 33.73 30.58
C LYS A 232 0.16 35.26 30.64
N LYS A 233 0.12 35.94 29.48
CA LYS A 233 0.11 37.42 29.43
C LYS A 233 -1.07 38.03 30.19
N LYS A 234 -2.29 37.49 30.03
CA LYS A 234 -3.48 37.96 30.76
C LYS A 234 -3.33 37.81 32.28
N ARG A 235 -2.80 36.69 32.77
CA ARG A 235 -2.57 36.47 34.21
C ARG A 235 -1.54 37.47 34.78
N THR A 236 -0.44 37.72 34.07
CA THR A 236 0.57 38.69 34.50
C THR A 236 0.03 40.12 34.53
N LEU A 237 -0.79 40.50 33.55
CA LEU A 237 -1.41 41.83 33.50
C LEU A 237 -2.43 42.02 34.63
N ALA A 238 -3.25 41.00 34.91
CA ALA A 238 -4.22 41.03 36.00
C ALA A 238 -3.56 41.18 37.38
N LEU A 239 -2.41 40.52 37.61
CA LEU A 239 -1.62 40.67 38.84
C LEU A 239 -1.05 42.08 38.99
N LYS A 240 -0.47 42.66 37.92
CA LYS A 240 0.03 44.04 37.93
C LYS A 240 -1.08 45.06 38.22
N ASN A 241 -2.25 44.88 37.64
CA ASN A 241 -3.38 45.79 37.87
C ASN A 241 -3.91 45.70 39.31
N ARG A 242 -3.93 44.50 39.91
CA ARG A 242 -4.28 44.33 41.33
C ARG A 242 -3.27 45.00 42.27
N GLN A 243 -1.97 44.86 42.00
CA GLN A 243 -0.93 45.54 42.79
C GLN A 243 -1.09 47.06 42.76
N LYS A 244 -1.31 47.65 41.57
CA LYS A 244 -1.56 49.09 41.42
C LYS A 244 -2.82 49.56 42.16
N LEU A 245 -3.88 48.76 42.17
CA LEU A 245 -5.11 49.09 42.92
C LEU A 245 -4.86 49.09 44.43
N MET A 246 -4.07 48.13 44.94
CA MET A 246 -3.70 48.07 46.35
C MET A 246 -2.82 49.26 46.76
N GLU A 247 -1.85 49.66 45.92
CA GLU A 247 -1.03 50.85 46.15
C GLU A 247 -1.86 52.14 46.17
N LYS A 248 -2.82 52.28 45.25
CA LYS A 248 -3.66 53.48 45.15
C LYS A 248 -4.61 53.64 46.34
N ASN A 249 -5.16 52.54 46.84
CA ASN A 249 -6.00 52.53 48.04
C ASN A 249 -5.22 52.78 49.34
N ASN A 250 -3.90 52.62 49.34
CA ASN A 250 -3.05 52.81 50.53
C ASN A 250 -2.48 54.23 50.63
N HIS A 251 -2.80 55.12 49.67
CA HIS A 251 -2.34 56.53 49.61
C HIS A 251 -3.52 57.52 49.58
N SER A 252 -4.76 57.05 49.81
CA SER A 252 -5.96 57.87 50.04
C SER A 252 -6.41 57.69 51.49
#